data_AF-A0AAN5IE49-F1
#
_entry.id   AF-A0AAN5IE49-F1
#
_cell.length_a   1.000
_cell.length_b   1.000
_cell.length_c   1.000
_cell.angle_alpha   90.00
_cell.angle_beta   90.00
_cell.angle_gamma   90.00
#
_symmetry.space_group_name_H-M   'P 1'
#
loop_
_entity.id
_entity.type
_entity.pdbx_description
1 polymer ?
#
loop_
_entity_poly.entity_id
_entity_poly.type
_entity_poly.pdbx_seq_one_letter_code
_entity_poly.pdbx_strand_id
1 'polypeptide(L)'
;RILLLLLASFGSLAYGLVDESDLPVYLQGIGWKNVEAELRKDLRLSPYVRPLHYELRFNVSVAGYGGAKLSTYDGTVFISFNITESVKEIEIHSLGLTISDVNLNVIESNEKNSLNDGKFHVRGERESIAIPSKRPILPEDDVTLMIAFNGTAR
;
A
#
# COMPACT_ATOMS: atom_id res chain seq x y z
N ARG A 1 -13.82 -5.47 13.21
CA ARG A 1 -13.64 -6.59 12.25
C ARG A 1 -14.29 -7.90 12.72
N ILE A 2 -13.99 -8.43 13.92
CA ILE A 2 -14.63 -9.67 14.43
C ILE A 2 -16.16 -9.52 14.66
N LEU A 3 -16.62 -8.33 15.08
CA LEU A 3 -18.05 -8.07 15.32
C LEU A 3 -18.91 -8.06 14.04
N LEU A 4 -18.36 -7.60 12.91
CA LEU A 4 -19.04 -7.51 11.61
C LEU A 4 -19.21 -8.90 10.95
N LEU A 5 -18.23 -9.80 11.12
CA LEU A 5 -18.31 -11.18 10.64
C LEU A 5 -19.28 -12.04 11.46
N LEU A 6 -19.39 -11.78 12.77
CA LEU A 6 -20.34 -12.49 13.63
C LEU A 6 -21.80 -12.18 13.26
N LEU A 7 -22.12 -10.92 12.93
CA LEU A 7 -23.48 -10.52 12.54
C LEU A 7 -23.93 -11.11 11.19
N ALA A 8 -23.01 -11.40 10.26
CA ALA A 8 -23.35 -12.02 8.97
C ALA A 8 -23.79 -13.49 9.09
N SER A 9 -23.41 -14.18 10.18
CA SER A 9 -23.79 -15.59 10.42
C SER A 9 -25.18 -15.77 11.04
N PHE A 10 -25.79 -14.70 11.57
CA PHE A 10 -27.14 -14.70 12.11
C PHE A 10 -28.08 -14.02 11.10
N GLY A 11 -28.86 -14.83 10.40
CA GLY A 11 -29.54 -14.48 9.16
C GLY A 11 -30.32 -13.15 9.14
N SER A 12 -30.25 -12.48 7.99
CA SER A 12 -31.12 -11.46 7.35
C SER A 12 -31.74 -10.31 8.16
N LEU A 13 -31.71 -10.29 9.49
CA LEU A 13 -32.41 -9.31 10.34
C LEU A 13 -31.50 -8.19 10.85
N ALA A 14 -30.18 -8.29 10.70
CA ALA A 14 -29.21 -7.30 11.19
C ALA A 14 -28.76 -6.27 10.13
N TYR A 15 -29.28 -6.32 8.90
CA TYR A 15 -28.86 -5.43 7.81
C TYR A 15 -29.23 -3.94 8.00
N GLY A 16 -30.02 -3.60 9.02
CA GLY A 16 -30.47 -2.22 9.28
C GLY A 16 -29.67 -1.44 10.32
N LEU A 17 -28.61 -2.01 10.92
CA LEU A 17 -27.90 -1.39 12.05
C LEU A 17 -26.47 -0.92 11.75
N VAL A 18 -25.93 -1.22 10.57
CA VAL A 18 -24.60 -0.72 10.19
C VAL A 18 -24.80 0.43 9.23
N ASP A 19 -24.37 1.63 9.63
CA ASP A 19 -24.37 2.80 8.76
C ASP A 19 -23.34 2.58 7.65
N GLU A 20 -23.66 2.97 6.41
CA GLU A 20 -22.72 2.86 5.29
C GLU A 20 -21.44 3.66 5.55
N SER A 21 -21.52 4.73 6.35
CA SER A 21 -20.37 5.50 6.79
C SER A 21 -19.39 4.74 7.69
N ASP A 22 -19.82 3.63 8.31
CA ASP A 22 -18.95 2.74 9.10
C ASP A 22 -18.13 1.79 8.21
N LEU A 23 -18.44 1.70 6.92
CA LEU A 23 -17.67 0.89 5.99
C LEU A 23 -16.34 1.58 5.61
N PRO A 24 -15.28 0.80 5.31
CA PRO A 24 -14.12 1.32 4.61
C PRO A 24 -14.52 2.09 3.35
N VAL A 25 -13.80 3.17 3.03
CA VAL A 25 -14.15 4.09 1.94
C VAL A 25 -14.38 3.37 0.60
N TYR A 26 -13.61 2.32 0.31
CA TYR A 26 -13.75 1.54 -0.94
C TYR A 26 -14.98 0.63 -0.98
N LEU A 27 -15.66 0.41 0.15
CA LEU A 27 -16.92 -0.32 0.26
C LEU A 27 -18.15 0.60 0.38
N GLN A 28 -17.93 1.91 0.48
CA GLN A 28 -19.02 2.88 0.50
C GLN A 28 -19.56 3.09 -0.91
N GLY A 29 -20.89 3.19 -1.05
CA GLY A 29 -21.60 3.47 -2.30
C GLY A 29 -21.83 2.27 -3.22
N ILE A 30 -21.28 1.09 -2.90
CA ILE A 30 -21.46 -0.12 -3.74
C ILE A 30 -22.73 -0.90 -3.39
N GLY A 31 -23.39 -0.58 -2.28
CA GLY A 31 -24.59 -1.25 -1.78
C GLY A 31 -24.29 -2.59 -1.08
N TRP A 32 -25.06 -2.88 -0.03
CA TRP A 32 -24.74 -3.96 0.91
C TRP A 32 -24.63 -5.37 0.29
N LYS A 33 -25.43 -5.65 -0.75
CA LYS A 33 -25.36 -6.93 -1.48
C LYS A 33 -24.00 -7.16 -2.15
N ASN A 34 -23.32 -6.09 -2.55
CA ASN A 34 -22.00 -6.16 -3.18
C ASN A 34 -20.88 -6.12 -2.14
N VAL A 35 -21.12 -5.51 -0.97
CA VAL A 35 -20.18 -5.51 0.17
C VAL A 35 -19.82 -6.93 0.59
N GLU A 36 -20.81 -7.83 0.70
CA GLU A 36 -20.53 -9.22 1.07
C GLU A 36 -19.66 -9.95 0.03
N ALA A 37 -19.94 -9.75 -1.25
CA ALA A 37 -19.14 -10.31 -2.34
C ALA A 37 -17.70 -9.74 -2.34
N GLU A 38 -17.55 -8.44 -2.06
CA GLU A 38 -16.26 -7.78 -1.98
C GLU A 38 -15.44 -8.25 -0.77
N LEU A 39 -16.10 -8.44 0.38
CA LEU A 39 -15.47 -8.97 1.60
C LEU A 39 -14.99 -10.42 1.46
N ARG A 40 -15.53 -11.17 0.49
CA ARG A 40 -15.06 -12.53 0.18
C ARG A 40 -13.81 -12.55 -0.70
N LYS A 41 -13.40 -11.43 -1.29
CA LYS A 41 -12.17 -11.36 -2.08
C LYS A 41 -10.95 -11.43 -1.17
N ASP A 42 -9.91 -12.12 -1.64
CA ASP A 42 -8.62 -12.15 -0.94
C ASP A 42 -7.84 -10.86 -1.20
N LEU A 43 -7.90 -9.95 -0.23
CA LEU A 43 -7.19 -8.66 -0.28
C LEU A 43 -5.77 -8.74 0.29
N ARG A 44 -5.28 -9.94 0.62
CA ARG A 44 -3.91 -10.11 1.12
C ARG A 44 -2.90 -9.83 0.00
N LEU A 45 -1.76 -9.26 0.39
CA LEU A 45 -0.59 -9.14 -0.47
C LEU A 45 0.01 -10.52 -0.73
N SER A 46 0.82 -10.61 -1.80
CA SER A 46 1.53 -11.84 -2.15
C SER A 46 2.38 -12.33 -0.97
N PRO A 47 2.30 -13.62 -0.59
CA PRO A 47 3.11 -14.19 0.49
C PRO A 47 4.58 -14.38 0.10
N TYR A 48 4.92 -14.21 -1.18
CA TYR A 48 6.24 -14.46 -1.76
C TYR A 48 7.17 -13.25 -1.70
N VAL A 49 6.64 -12.09 -1.34
CA VAL A 49 7.40 -10.85 -1.19
C VAL A 49 7.34 -10.46 0.28
N ARG A 50 8.44 -10.62 1.01
CA ARG A 50 8.51 -10.31 2.44
C ARG A 50 9.49 -9.17 2.68
N PRO A 51 9.09 -8.10 3.36
CA PRO A 51 10.05 -7.06 3.72
C PRO A 51 11.05 -7.61 4.75
N LEU A 52 12.33 -7.28 4.57
CA LEU A 52 13.41 -7.58 5.50
C LEU A 52 13.79 -6.37 6.34
N HIS A 53 13.86 -5.20 5.70
CA HIS A 53 14.34 -3.98 6.32
C HIS A 53 13.56 -2.78 5.80
N TYR A 54 13.35 -1.81 6.69
CA TYR A 54 12.75 -0.52 6.39
C TYR A 54 13.67 0.59 6.87
N GLU A 55 14.03 1.50 5.98
CA GLU A 55 14.65 2.77 6.34
C GLU A 55 13.67 3.89 5.98
N LEU A 56 13.28 4.69 6.96
CA LEU A 56 12.40 5.83 6.76
C LEU A 56 13.18 7.13 6.98
N ARG A 57 13.20 7.97 5.95
CA ARG A 57 13.63 9.36 6.04
C ARG A 57 12.38 10.22 5.99
N PHE A 58 12.15 11.00 7.04
CA PHE A 58 10.91 11.74 7.19
C PHE A 58 11.19 13.14 7.70
N ASN A 59 10.57 14.12 7.06
CA ASN A 59 10.66 15.52 7.41
C ASN A 59 9.26 16.08 7.60
N VAL A 60 9.10 16.90 8.64
CA VAL A 60 7.83 17.50 9.01
C VAL A 60 8.04 18.99 9.22
N SER A 61 7.23 19.78 8.52
CA SER A 61 7.04 21.20 8.81
C SER A 61 5.76 21.36 9.62
N VAL A 62 5.82 22.10 10.72
CA VAL A 62 4.67 22.35 11.60
C VAL A 62 4.26 23.81 11.49
N ALA A 63 2.98 24.07 11.23
CA ALA A 63 2.46 25.43 11.13
C ALA A 63 2.80 26.26 12.38
N GLY A 64 3.33 27.47 12.18
CA GLY A 64 3.75 28.37 13.25
C GLY A 64 5.17 28.10 13.81
N TYR A 65 5.80 26.97 13.46
CA TYR A 65 7.19 26.69 13.79
C TYR A 65 8.12 27.00 12.61
N GLY A 66 9.25 27.67 12.86
CA GLY A 66 10.23 27.99 11.81
C GLY A 66 9.69 28.84 10.65
N GLY A 67 8.56 29.55 10.83
CA GLY A 67 7.91 30.33 9.78
C GLY A 67 7.05 29.53 8.80
N ALA A 68 6.82 28.24 9.05
CA ALA A 68 5.94 27.42 8.22
C ALA A 68 4.48 27.90 8.30
N LYS A 69 3.84 28.08 7.14
CA LYS A 69 2.44 28.52 7.04
C LYS A 69 1.44 27.38 7.24
N LEU A 70 1.83 26.16 6.90
CA LEU A 70 1.01 24.95 6.94
C LEU A 70 1.83 23.81 7.55
N SER A 71 1.13 22.83 8.10
CA SER A 71 1.74 21.59 8.55
C SER A 71 1.86 20.63 7.38
N THR A 72 3.06 20.31 6.93
CA THR A 72 3.33 19.44 5.79
C THR A 72 4.34 18.38 6.15
N TYR A 73 4.36 17.29 5.39
CA TYR A 73 5.37 16.26 5.52
C TYR A 73 5.86 15.81 4.16
N ASP A 74 7.13 15.43 4.12
CA ASP A 74 7.78 14.76 3.01
C ASP A 74 8.64 13.63 3.54
N GLY A 75 8.78 12.57 2.76
CA GLY A 75 9.52 11.42 3.19
C GLY A 75 9.97 10.54 2.06
N THR A 76 10.92 9.68 2.37
CA THR A 76 11.36 8.59 1.50
C THR A 76 11.48 7.35 2.35
N VAL A 77 10.83 6.27 1.91
CA VAL A 77 10.98 4.95 2.52
C VAL A 77 11.80 4.07 1.58
N PHE A 78 12.76 3.35 2.14
CA PHE A 78 13.51 2.29 1.49
C PHE A 78 13.10 0.97 2.11
N ILE A 79 12.78 -0.01 1.27
CA ILE A 79 12.32 -1.33 1.69
C ILE A 79 13.16 -2.37 0.98
N SER A 80 13.88 -3.19 1.74
CA SER A 80 14.57 -4.37 1.21
C SER A 80 13.64 -5.58 1.31
N PHE A 81 13.61 -6.44 0.30
CA PHE A 81 12.74 -7.60 0.27
C PHE A 81 13.51 -8.92 0.23
N ASN A 82 12.90 -9.95 0.83
CA ASN A 82 13.18 -11.34 0.58
C ASN A 82 12.11 -11.89 -0.36
N ILE A 83 12.54 -12.40 -1.51
CA ILE A 83 11.67 -12.96 -2.53
C ILE A 83 11.77 -14.48 -2.44
N THR A 84 10.66 -15.19 -2.28
CA THR A 84 10.69 -16.66 -2.16
C THR A 84 10.27 -17.39 -3.44
N GLU A 85 9.56 -16.70 -4.33
CA GLU A 85 9.16 -17.20 -5.65
C GLU A 85 9.30 -16.09 -6.68
N SER A 86 9.45 -16.44 -7.96
CA SER A 86 9.60 -15.43 -9.00
C SER A 86 8.32 -14.59 -9.18
N VAL A 87 8.47 -13.26 -9.16
CA VAL A 87 7.36 -12.31 -9.28
C VAL A 87 7.63 -11.25 -10.34
N LYS A 88 6.59 -10.73 -11.00
CA LYS A 88 6.70 -9.65 -12.01
C LYS A 88 6.33 -8.27 -11.48
N GLU A 89 5.71 -8.22 -10.32
CA GLU A 89 5.30 -6.98 -9.66
C GLU A 89 5.46 -7.14 -8.15
N ILE A 90 5.75 -6.03 -7.49
CA ILE A 90 5.67 -5.92 -6.03
C ILE A 90 4.46 -5.07 -5.71
N GLU A 91 3.56 -5.61 -4.90
CA GLU A 91 2.39 -4.89 -4.39
C GLU A 91 2.61 -4.56 -2.91
N ILE A 92 2.38 -3.30 -2.52
CA ILE A 92 2.44 -2.86 -1.12
C ILE A 92 1.24 -2.00 -0.78
N HIS A 93 0.86 -1.97 0.50
CA HIS A 93 -0.18 -1.07 0.96
C HIS A 93 0.26 0.40 0.89
N SER A 94 -0.66 1.26 0.47
CA SER A 94 -0.49 2.71 0.44
C SER A 94 -1.86 3.37 0.50
N LEU A 95 -2.11 4.11 1.57
CA LEU A 95 -3.37 4.84 1.79
C LEU A 95 -3.08 6.28 2.21
N GLY A 96 -3.74 7.24 1.55
CA GLY A 96 -3.65 8.66 1.93
C GLY A 96 -2.29 9.32 1.68
N LEU A 97 -1.40 8.68 0.93
CA LEU A 97 -0.09 9.24 0.57
C LEU A 97 -0.10 9.77 -0.86
N THR A 98 0.50 10.94 -1.07
CA THR A 98 0.83 11.42 -2.42
C THR A 98 2.22 10.93 -2.77
N ILE A 99 2.28 9.89 -3.60
CA ILE A 99 3.54 9.30 -4.05
C ILE A 99 4.11 10.14 -5.20
N SER A 100 5.32 10.66 -5.02
CA SER A 100 5.99 11.50 -6.01
C SER A 100 7.01 10.74 -6.86
N ASP A 101 7.61 9.68 -6.32
CA ASP A 101 8.59 8.86 -7.03
C ASP A 101 8.62 7.42 -6.48
N VAL A 102 8.91 6.45 -7.35
CA VAL A 102 8.98 5.03 -7.02
C VAL A 102 10.12 4.39 -7.81
N ASN A 103 11.13 3.89 -7.12
CA ASN A 103 12.27 3.27 -7.78
C ASN A 103 12.53 1.87 -7.20
N LEU A 104 12.29 0.85 -8.02
CA LEU A 104 12.57 -0.54 -7.70
C LEU A 104 13.93 -0.89 -8.29
N ASN A 105 14.84 -1.40 -7.47
CA ASN A 105 16.20 -1.71 -7.88
C ASN A 105 16.61 -3.11 -7.44
N VAL A 106 17.50 -3.71 -8.23
CA VAL A 106 18.27 -4.88 -7.85
C VAL A 106 19.74 -4.51 -7.71
N ILE A 107 20.41 -5.08 -6.72
CA ILE A 107 21.86 -4.94 -6.53
C ILE A 107 22.52 -6.19 -7.13
N GLU A 108 23.17 -6.02 -8.27
CA GLU A 108 23.90 -7.09 -8.96
C GLU A 108 25.38 -6.69 -9.06
N SER A 109 26.29 -7.51 -8.51
CA SER A 109 27.75 -7.25 -8.62
C SER A 109 28.19 -5.87 -8.12
N ASN A 110 27.54 -5.33 -7.09
CA ASN A 110 27.71 -3.95 -6.55
C ASN A 110 27.20 -2.82 -7.46
N GLU A 111 26.53 -3.13 -8.57
CA GLU A 111 25.85 -2.15 -9.41
C GLU A 111 24.35 -2.13 -9.09
N LYS A 112 23.78 -0.92 -9.03
CA LYS A 112 22.36 -0.70 -8.78
C LYS A 112 21.64 -0.59 -10.12
N ASN A 113 20.88 -1.62 -10.47
CA ASN A 113 20.10 -1.68 -11.70
C ASN A 113 18.62 -1.40 -11.42
N SER A 114 18.04 -0.44 -12.14
CA SER A 114 16.62 -0.12 -11.99
C SER A 114 15.74 -1.16 -12.69
N LEU A 115 14.85 -1.79 -11.92
CA LEU A 115 13.91 -2.80 -12.35
C LEU A 115 12.58 -2.22 -12.84
N ASN A 116 12.30 -0.93 -12.64
CA ASN A 116 11.07 -0.30 -13.14
C ASN A 116 11.39 0.97 -13.96
N ASP A 117 10.34 1.59 -14.51
CA ASP A 117 10.44 2.87 -15.24
C ASP A 117 9.92 4.05 -14.42
N GLY A 118 9.98 3.96 -13.09
CA GLY A 118 9.34 4.96 -12.20
C GLY A 118 7.81 4.84 -12.10
N LYS A 119 7.21 3.91 -12.84
CA LYS A 119 5.75 3.72 -12.92
C LYS A 119 5.24 2.82 -11.80
N PHE A 120 4.02 3.09 -11.35
CA PHE A 120 3.24 2.25 -10.45
C PHE A 120 1.74 2.39 -10.78
N HIS A 121 0.95 1.43 -10.31
CA HIS A 121 -0.50 1.43 -10.45
C HIS A 121 -1.14 1.52 -9.07
N VAL A 122 -2.03 2.49 -8.87
CA VAL A 122 -2.83 2.58 -7.64
C VAL A 122 -4.00 1.61 -7.75
N ARG A 123 -4.20 0.78 -6.72
CA ARG A 123 -5.33 -0.15 -6.58
C ARG A 123 -6.16 0.29 -5.38
N GLY A 124 -7.13 1.17 -5.63
CA GLY A 124 -7.91 1.82 -4.58
C GLY A 124 -8.70 0.83 -3.72
N GLU A 125 -9.23 -0.23 -4.35
CA GLU A 125 -9.99 -1.30 -3.71
C GLU A 125 -9.15 -2.18 -2.77
N ARG A 126 -7.83 -2.17 -2.93
CA ARG A 126 -6.86 -2.91 -2.09
C ARG A 126 -6.03 -2.00 -1.19
N GLU A 127 -6.28 -0.68 -1.25
CA GLU A 127 -5.49 0.35 -0.59
C GLU A 127 -3.98 0.09 -0.80
N SER A 128 -3.61 -0.19 -2.06
CA SER A 128 -2.27 -0.64 -2.43
C SER A 128 -1.77 0.08 -3.67
N ILE A 129 -0.46 -0.02 -3.88
CA ILE A 129 0.19 0.26 -5.15
C ILE A 129 0.88 -1.01 -5.66
N ALA A 130 0.82 -1.22 -6.97
CA ALA A 130 1.55 -2.27 -7.66
C ALA A 130 2.67 -1.65 -8.50
N ILE A 131 3.90 -2.11 -8.28
CA ILE A 131 5.10 -1.64 -8.96
C ILE A 131 5.53 -2.73 -9.95
N PRO A 132 5.26 -2.58 -11.26
CA PRO A 132 5.67 -3.55 -12.26
C PRO A 132 7.19 -3.51 -12.48
N SER A 133 7.78 -4.70 -12.62
CA SER A 133 9.19 -4.88 -12.97
C SER A 133 9.37 -5.17 -14.47
N LYS A 134 10.49 -4.72 -15.04
CA LYS A 134 10.92 -4.94 -16.43
C LYS A 134 11.22 -6.41 -16.72
N ARG A 135 11.72 -7.13 -15.71
CA ARG A 135 11.99 -8.57 -15.75
C ARG A 135 11.38 -9.26 -14.52
N PRO A 136 11.13 -10.57 -14.57
CA PRO A 136 10.83 -11.32 -13.36
C PRO A 136 11.93 -11.11 -12.32
N ILE A 137 11.51 -10.83 -11.09
CA ILE A 137 12.35 -10.77 -9.89
C ILE A 137 12.51 -12.19 -9.40
N LEU A 138 13.73 -12.61 -9.11
CA LEU A 138 14.08 -13.97 -8.71
C LEU A 138 14.34 -14.04 -7.19
N PRO A 139 14.20 -15.22 -6.56
CA PRO A 139 14.42 -15.38 -5.12
C PRO A 139 15.80 -14.93 -4.61
N GLU A 140 16.83 -15.02 -5.46
CA GLU A 140 18.21 -14.65 -5.18
C GLU A 140 18.53 -13.16 -5.41
N ASP A 141 17.62 -12.39 -5.99
CA ASP A 141 17.81 -10.96 -6.24
C ASP A 141 17.82 -10.18 -4.91
N ASP A 142 18.84 -9.33 -4.70
CA ASP A 142 18.82 -8.33 -3.62
C ASP A 142 18.03 -7.10 -4.07
N VAL A 143 16.76 -7.06 -3.66
CA VAL A 143 15.78 -6.08 -4.15
C VAL A 143 15.52 -5.00 -3.13
N THR A 144 15.66 -3.75 -3.57
CA THR A 144 15.31 -2.57 -2.76
C THR A 144 14.32 -1.67 -3.50
N LEU A 145 13.23 -1.31 -2.83
CA LEU A 145 12.23 -0.35 -3.28
C LEU A 145 12.40 0.96 -2.53
N MET A 146 12.52 2.05 -3.28
CA MET A 146 12.47 3.42 -2.75
C MET A 146 11.13 4.05 -3.14
N ILE A 147 10.44 4.66 -2.18
CA ILE A 147 9.21 5.43 -2.43
C ILE A 147 9.37 6.80 -1.79
N ALA A 148 9.29 7.85 -2.60
CA ALA A 148 9.18 9.21 -2.12
C ALA A 148 7.71 9.62 -2.05
N PHE A 149 7.32 10.26 -0.95
CA PHE A 149 5.95 10.68 -0.71
C PHE A 149 5.90 12.02 0.00
N ASN A 150 4.77 12.70 -0.10
CA ASN A 150 4.48 13.92 0.63
C ASN A 150 2.99 14.03 0.98
N GLY A 151 2.68 15.03 1.81
CA GLY A 151 1.31 15.38 2.13
C GLY A 151 1.19 16.58 3.08
N THR A 152 -0.05 16.87 3.45
CA THR A 152 -0.40 17.92 4.41
C THR A 152 -0.94 17.25 5.67
N ALA A 153 -0.38 17.59 6.83
CA ALA A 153 -0.94 17.20 8.11
C ALA A 153 -2.14 18.12 8.41
N ARG A 154 -3.34 17.55 8.44
CA ARG A 154 -4.59 18.26 8.75
C ARG A 154 -4.98 18.04 10.20
#